data_AF-A0A3R9TTH8-F1
#
_entry.id   AF-A0A3R9TTH8-F1
#
_cell.length_a   1.000
_cell.length_b   1.000
_cell.length_c   1.000
_cell.angle_alpha   90.00
_cell.angle_beta   90.00
_cell.angle_gamma   90.00
#
_symmetry.space_group_name_H-M   'P 1'
#
loop_
_entity.id
_entity.type
_entity.pdbx_description
1 polymer ?
#
loop_
_entity_poly.entity_id
_entity_poly.type
_entity_poly.pdbx_seq_one_letter_code
_entity_poly.pdbx_strand_id
1 'polypeptide(L)'
;MPFLGGAPPMPSPFTVAEDPWIPVRIRTDLTADERAELLRVLPAAEEGRRCLVGLRSLFTTAHLIADLDLDHPPVESVLRRMLAAITARVTGLDTGTGDDWLDERDGVLTTGRFTSKAVDAYFDEHAPRFGLHGTPRPFLQDPRLAKECTGVAPPGRLAMNRASGNNPVWGNHTPETMPLTMADAAGWLLAWHGYGPAGMGAVRTHAGRSTKSCKAGPYRCLISYFPHDPNSLFTTLIVSVPAPAAW
;
A
#
# COMPACT_ATOMS: atom_id res chain seq x y z
N MET A 1 12.69 9.74 -46.76
CA MET A 1 13.27 9.05 -45.59
C MET A 1 12.35 9.28 -44.40
N PRO A 2 11.38 8.40 -44.11
CA PRO A 2 10.56 8.53 -42.91
C PRO A 2 11.32 7.96 -41.71
N PHE A 3 11.45 8.78 -40.66
CA PHE A 3 11.93 8.36 -39.35
C PHE A 3 10.97 7.31 -38.78
N LEU A 4 11.42 6.06 -38.69
CA LEU A 4 10.79 5.03 -37.87
C LEU A 4 11.06 5.39 -36.40
N GLY A 5 10.15 6.17 -35.80
CA GLY A 5 10.12 6.36 -34.36
C GLY A 5 9.80 5.02 -33.70
N GLY A 6 10.83 4.34 -33.20
CA GLY A 6 10.66 3.20 -32.30
C GLY A 6 9.78 3.63 -31.14
N ALA A 7 8.82 2.77 -30.76
CA ALA A 7 8.04 2.99 -29.55
C ALA A 7 9.02 3.25 -28.38
N PRO A 8 8.78 4.27 -27.55
CA PRO A 8 9.62 4.49 -26.37
C PRO A 8 9.70 3.19 -25.57
N PRO A 9 10.87 2.85 -24.99
CA PRO A 9 11.00 1.64 -24.19
C PRO A 9 9.91 1.66 -23.12
N MET A 10 9.14 0.57 -23.04
CA MET A 10 8.12 0.42 -22.01
C MET A 10 8.81 0.63 -20.65
N PRO A 11 8.33 1.57 -19.82
CA PRO A 11 8.93 1.77 -18.50
C PRO A 11 8.90 0.44 -17.75
N SER A 12 9.98 0.15 -17.03
CA SER A 12 10.08 -1.04 -16.17
C SER A 12 8.80 -1.13 -15.33
N PRO A 13 8.18 -2.31 -15.20
CA PRO A 13 6.98 -2.46 -14.40
C PRO A 13 7.25 -2.04 -12.95
N PHE A 14 6.43 -1.15 -12.42
CA PHE A 14 6.44 -0.82 -11.00
C PHE A 14 5.64 -1.85 -10.23
N THR A 15 6.24 -2.50 -9.23
CA THR A 15 5.59 -3.44 -8.32
C THR A 15 5.62 -2.89 -6.90
N VAL A 16 4.45 -2.81 -6.26
CA VAL A 16 4.35 -2.34 -4.86
C VAL A 16 5.04 -3.30 -3.87
N ALA A 17 5.37 -4.52 -4.30
CA ALA A 17 6.10 -5.48 -3.48
C ALA A 17 7.58 -5.11 -3.32
N GLU A 18 8.25 -4.74 -4.41
CA GLU A 18 9.70 -4.56 -4.45
C GLU A 18 10.11 -3.09 -4.53
N ASP A 19 9.40 -2.28 -5.32
CA ASP A 19 9.78 -0.89 -5.54
C ASP A 19 9.49 -0.04 -4.29
N PRO A 20 10.34 0.95 -3.97
CA PRO A 20 10.18 1.77 -2.79
C PRO A 20 9.02 2.77 -2.95
N TRP A 21 8.01 2.68 -2.08
CA TRP A 21 6.88 3.63 -2.03
C TRP A 21 6.32 3.90 -0.64
N ILE A 22 6.60 3.05 0.33
CA ILE A 22 6.12 3.20 1.70
C ILE A 22 7.16 3.96 2.48
N PRO A 23 6.88 5.19 2.95
CA PRO A 23 7.78 5.88 3.85
C PRO A 23 7.69 5.24 5.23
N VAL A 24 8.86 4.91 5.77
CA VAL A 24 9.03 4.33 7.10
C VAL A 24 10.11 5.08 7.85
N ARG A 25 10.04 5.03 9.19
CA ARG A 25 11.03 5.59 10.08
C ARG A 25 11.86 4.47 10.68
N ILE A 26 13.18 4.49 10.50
CA ILE A 26 14.07 3.49 11.11
C ILE A 26 14.19 3.75 12.62
N ARG A 27 14.27 2.69 13.42
CA ARG A 27 14.54 2.76 14.86
C ARG A 27 15.84 3.54 15.16
N THR A 28 15.92 4.12 16.35
CA THR A 28 17.09 4.91 16.80
C THR A 28 18.03 4.13 17.72
N ASP A 29 17.65 2.91 18.08
CA ASP A 29 18.26 2.10 19.14
C ASP A 29 18.80 0.76 18.62
N LEU A 30 19.16 0.67 17.33
CA LEU A 30 19.64 -0.59 16.75
C LEU A 30 21.01 -0.98 17.33
N THR A 31 21.14 -2.25 17.64
CA THR A 31 22.43 -2.87 17.94
C THR A 31 23.33 -2.91 16.70
N ALA A 32 24.62 -3.18 16.88
CA ALA A 32 25.56 -3.30 15.76
C ALA A 32 25.14 -4.39 14.76
N ASP A 33 24.61 -5.52 15.24
CA ASP A 33 24.15 -6.64 14.42
C ASP A 33 22.87 -6.28 13.66
N GLU A 34 21.90 -5.64 14.32
CA GLU A 34 20.67 -5.14 13.69
C GLU A 34 20.98 -4.08 12.63
N ARG A 35 21.96 -3.19 12.86
CA ARG A 35 22.41 -2.22 11.86
C ARG A 35 23.02 -2.91 10.65
N ALA A 36 23.87 -3.92 10.86
CA ALA A 36 24.45 -4.72 9.78
C ALA A 36 23.37 -5.49 9.00
N GLU A 37 22.33 -5.97 9.69
CA GLU A 37 21.15 -6.59 9.09
C GLU A 37 20.36 -5.61 8.24
N LEU A 38 20.06 -4.42 8.78
CA LEU A 38 19.34 -3.35 8.09
C LEU A 38 20.05 -3.00 6.77
N LEU A 39 21.35 -2.72 6.82
CA LEU A 39 22.11 -2.27 5.65
C LEU A 39 22.25 -3.35 4.56
N ARG A 40 22.05 -4.63 4.90
CA ARG A 40 22.01 -5.72 3.91
C ARG A 40 20.77 -5.65 3.04
N VAL A 41 19.64 -5.21 3.61
CA VAL A 41 18.34 -5.15 2.92
C VAL A 41 18.07 -3.75 2.39
N LEU A 42 18.45 -2.72 3.15
CA LEU A 42 18.23 -1.30 2.88
C LEU A 42 19.57 -0.53 2.99
N PRO A 43 20.43 -0.58 1.96
CA PRO A 43 21.79 -0.02 2.03
C PRO A 43 21.87 1.49 2.29
N ALA A 44 20.81 2.24 1.96
CA ALA A 44 20.72 3.67 2.14
C ALA A 44 19.95 4.08 3.42
N ALA A 45 19.57 3.12 4.27
CA ALA A 45 18.83 3.41 5.49
C ALA A 45 19.77 3.90 6.60
N GLU A 46 19.29 4.88 7.37
CA GLU A 46 19.97 5.47 8.51
C GLU A 46 19.03 5.46 9.72
N GLU A 47 19.57 5.24 10.91
CA GLU A 47 18.80 5.27 12.16
C GLU A 47 18.08 6.60 12.37
N GLY A 48 16.83 6.52 12.83
CA GLY A 48 15.98 7.69 13.05
C GLY A 48 15.63 8.47 11.77
N ARG A 49 16.06 8.03 10.58
CA ARG A 49 15.72 8.68 9.31
C ARG A 49 14.54 8.03 8.63
N ARG A 50 13.85 8.83 7.84
CA ARG A 50 12.81 8.40 6.91
C ARG A 50 13.47 7.80 5.68
N CYS A 51 13.00 6.64 5.23
CA CYS A 51 13.34 6.08 3.93
C CYS A 51 12.10 5.46 3.27
N LEU A 52 12.18 5.15 1.97
CA LEU A 52 11.13 4.47 1.24
C LEU A 52 11.45 2.99 1.08
N VAL A 53 10.46 2.13 1.28
CA VAL A 53 10.57 0.67 1.13
C VAL A 53 9.42 0.11 0.30
N GLY A 54 9.65 -1.05 -0.32
CA GLY A 54 8.58 -1.91 -0.86
C GLY A 54 7.96 -2.77 0.24
N LEU A 55 6.84 -3.44 -0.05
CA LEU A 55 6.17 -4.30 0.93
C LEU A 55 7.06 -5.46 1.41
N ARG A 56 7.80 -6.13 0.51
CA ARG A 56 8.67 -7.25 0.90
C ARG A 56 9.73 -6.80 1.89
N SER A 57 10.47 -5.73 1.57
CA SER A 57 11.49 -5.16 2.45
C SER A 57 10.90 -4.68 3.77
N LEU A 58 9.69 -4.10 3.77
CA LEU A 58 8.98 -3.71 4.99
C LEU A 58 8.77 -4.90 5.92
N PHE A 59 8.25 -6.02 5.42
CA PHE A 59 8.06 -7.22 6.24
C PHE A 59 9.39 -7.84 6.68
N THR A 60 10.39 -7.91 5.79
CA THR A 60 11.72 -8.46 6.13
C THR A 60 12.42 -7.65 7.23
N THR A 61 12.17 -6.34 7.31
CA THR A 61 12.85 -5.44 8.25
C THR A 61 11.92 -4.80 9.28
N ALA A 62 10.72 -5.34 9.48
CA ALA A 62 9.70 -4.75 10.35
C ALA A 62 10.17 -4.59 11.81
N HIS A 63 11.07 -5.46 12.30
CA HIS A 63 11.68 -5.38 13.62
C HIS A 63 12.75 -4.29 13.75
N LEU A 64 13.20 -3.70 12.63
CA LEU A 64 14.19 -2.62 12.56
C LEU A 64 13.55 -1.25 12.28
N ILE A 65 12.25 -1.25 11.96
CA ILE A 65 11.46 -0.06 11.64
C ILE A 65 10.66 0.34 12.89
N ALA A 66 10.68 1.62 13.22
CA ALA A 66 9.90 2.17 14.33
C ALA A 66 8.42 2.20 13.98
N ASP A 67 8.05 2.87 12.88
CA ASP A 67 6.69 2.91 12.35
C ASP A 67 6.65 3.40 10.90
N LEU A 68 5.45 3.45 10.32
CA LEU A 68 5.16 4.14 9.07
C LEU A 68 5.27 5.67 9.22
N ASP A 69 5.70 6.38 8.17
CA ASP A 69 5.96 7.82 8.19
C ASP A 69 5.27 8.54 7.01
N LEU A 70 3.94 8.38 6.93
CA LEU A 70 3.13 8.91 5.84
C LEU A 70 2.60 10.32 6.15
N ASP A 71 2.65 11.18 5.14
CA ASP A 71 2.11 12.55 5.22
C ASP A 71 0.58 12.61 5.06
N HIS A 72 -0.06 11.47 4.73
CA HIS A 72 -1.47 11.42 4.32
C HIS A 72 -2.25 10.37 5.13
N PRO A 73 -3.01 10.79 6.16
CA PRO A 73 -3.76 9.88 7.03
C PRO A 73 -4.71 8.90 6.31
N PRO A 74 -5.42 9.28 5.22
CA PRO A 74 -6.24 8.33 4.47
C PRO A 74 -5.44 7.21 3.82
N VAL A 75 -4.21 7.50 3.36
CA VAL A 75 -3.31 6.50 2.78
C VAL A 75 -2.85 5.54 3.87
N GLU A 76 -2.36 6.09 4.99
CA GLU A 76 -1.88 5.30 6.12
C GLU A 76 -2.96 4.38 6.69
N SER A 77 -4.18 4.90 6.86
CA SER A 77 -5.31 4.14 7.41
C SER A 77 -5.67 2.91 6.55
N VAL A 78 -5.61 3.01 5.22
CA VAL A 78 -5.86 1.86 4.34
C VAL A 78 -4.63 0.96 4.26
N LEU A 79 -3.43 1.54 4.24
CA LEU A 79 -2.18 0.80 4.26
C LEU A 79 -2.07 -0.08 5.51
N ARG A 80 -2.33 0.43 6.72
CA ARG A 80 -2.29 -0.35 7.96
C ARG A 80 -3.23 -1.56 7.93
N ARG A 81 -4.42 -1.43 7.33
CA ARG A 81 -5.35 -2.56 7.12
C ARG A 81 -4.82 -3.59 6.15
N MET A 82 -4.25 -3.13 5.03
CA MET A 82 -3.61 -4.01 4.06
C MET A 82 -2.42 -4.74 4.66
N LEU A 83 -1.58 -4.04 5.44
CA LEU A 83 -0.45 -4.65 6.15
C LEU A 83 -0.93 -5.65 7.20
N ALA A 84 -2.02 -5.38 7.93
CA ALA A 84 -2.62 -6.35 8.85
C ALA A 84 -3.10 -7.62 8.11
N ALA A 85 -3.75 -7.46 6.95
CA ALA A 85 -4.17 -8.59 6.13
C ALA A 85 -2.98 -9.41 5.61
N ILE A 86 -1.92 -8.77 5.13
CA ILE A 86 -0.68 -9.46 4.71
C ILE A 86 0.00 -10.12 5.91
N THR A 87 0.03 -9.45 7.06
CA THR A 87 0.60 -9.98 8.32
C THR A 87 -0.08 -11.29 8.67
N ALA A 88 -1.42 -11.33 8.71
CA ALA A 88 -2.18 -12.53 9.02
C ALA A 88 -1.80 -13.69 8.09
N ARG A 89 -1.65 -13.43 6.78
CA ARG A 89 -1.27 -14.44 5.77
C ARG A 89 0.18 -14.90 5.90
N VAL A 90 1.10 -14.00 6.22
CA VAL A 90 2.53 -14.32 6.38
C VAL A 90 2.77 -15.12 7.67
N THR A 91 1.98 -14.88 8.71
CA THR A 91 2.14 -15.56 10.01
C THR A 91 1.25 -16.78 10.19
N GLY A 92 0.23 -16.96 9.34
CA GLY A 92 -0.80 -18.01 9.52
C GLY A 92 -1.91 -17.63 10.50
N LEU A 93 -1.87 -16.41 11.07
CA LEU A 93 -2.88 -15.88 11.99
C LEU A 93 -4.22 -15.55 11.29
N ASP A 94 -4.32 -15.84 10.00
CA ASP A 94 -5.58 -15.82 9.23
C ASP A 94 -6.41 -17.11 9.40
N THR A 95 -5.92 -18.06 10.19
CA THR A 95 -6.61 -19.29 10.57
C THR A 95 -6.73 -19.40 12.10
N GLY A 96 -7.61 -20.26 12.60
CA GLY A 96 -7.79 -20.50 14.03
C GLY A 96 -8.88 -19.65 14.71
N THR A 97 -9.22 -20.02 15.95
CA THR A 97 -10.24 -19.36 16.78
C THR A 97 -9.96 -19.59 18.27
N GLY A 98 -10.39 -18.67 19.13
CA GLY A 98 -10.34 -18.87 20.59
C GLY A 98 -8.94 -18.78 21.17
N ASP A 99 -8.69 -19.54 22.24
CA ASP A 99 -7.44 -19.49 23.01
C ASP A 99 -6.24 -20.00 22.19
N ASP A 100 -6.41 -21.02 21.36
CA ASP A 100 -5.35 -21.54 20.48
C ASP A 100 -4.78 -20.45 19.56
N TRP A 101 -5.64 -19.54 19.06
CA TRP A 101 -5.19 -18.42 18.24
C TRP A 101 -4.39 -17.39 19.03
N LEU A 102 -4.72 -17.18 20.31
CA LEU A 102 -3.95 -16.31 21.18
C LEU A 102 -2.55 -16.90 21.45
N ASP A 103 -2.47 -18.22 21.70
CA ASP A 103 -1.21 -18.93 21.89
C ASP A 103 -0.33 -18.87 20.62
N GLU A 104 -0.92 -19.06 19.43
CA GLU A 104 -0.23 -18.89 18.15
C GLU A 104 0.31 -17.46 17.98
N ARG A 105 -0.52 -16.46 18.27
CA ARG A 105 -0.13 -15.05 18.18
C ARG A 105 1.00 -14.72 19.16
N ASP A 106 0.93 -15.21 20.38
CA ASP A 106 1.95 -14.99 21.42
C ASP A 106 3.26 -15.71 21.04
N GLY A 107 3.16 -16.89 20.40
CA GLY A 107 4.29 -17.57 19.79
C GLY A 107 4.97 -16.73 18.71
N VAL A 108 4.20 -16.09 17.83
CA VAL A 108 4.73 -15.15 16.82
C VAL A 108 5.34 -13.91 17.47
N LEU A 109 4.69 -13.30 18.47
CA LEU A 109 5.25 -12.16 19.19
C LEU A 109 6.61 -12.49 19.83
N THR A 110 6.75 -13.71 20.36
CA THR A 110 7.99 -14.19 20.99
C THR A 110 9.16 -14.31 19.99
N THR A 111 8.90 -14.52 18.69
CA THR A 111 9.99 -14.53 17.69
C THR A 111 10.58 -13.13 17.46
N GLY A 112 9.80 -12.08 17.72
CA GLY A 112 10.21 -10.68 17.57
C GLY A 112 10.46 -10.20 16.14
N ARG A 113 10.22 -11.05 15.13
CA ARG A 113 10.39 -10.74 13.70
C ARG A 113 9.67 -11.75 12.80
N PHE A 114 9.39 -11.34 11.56
CA PHE A 114 8.94 -12.25 10.52
C PHE A 114 10.09 -13.14 10.03
N THR A 115 9.78 -14.39 9.67
CA THR A 115 10.78 -15.27 9.06
C THR A 115 10.92 -14.95 7.57
N SER A 116 12.15 -14.83 7.06
CA SER A 116 12.39 -14.53 5.64
C SER A 116 11.71 -15.55 4.72
N LYS A 117 11.71 -16.83 5.11
CA LYS A 117 11.04 -17.90 4.35
C LYS A 117 9.53 -17.65 4.18
N ALA A 118 8.83 -17.21 5.22
CA ALA A 118 7.39 -16.97 5.15
C ALA A 118 7.07 -15.71 4.34
N VAL A 119 7.86 -14.64 4.53
CA VAL A 119 7.75 -13.41 3.73
C VAL A 119 7.96 -13.73 2.25
N ASP A 120 9.04 -14.45 1.93
CA ASP A 120 9.36 -14.78 0.55
C ASP A 120 8.31 -15.68 -0.10
N ALA A 121 7.85 -16.72 0.60
CA ALA A 121 6.80 -17.60 0.12
C ALA A 121 5.52 -16.82 -0.27
N TYR A 122 5.08 -15.88 0.58
CA TYR A 122 3.89 -15.07 0.33
C TYR A 122 4.04 -14.17 -0.90
N PHE A 123 5.14 -13.40 -0.97
CA PHE A 123 5.32 -12.45 -2.07
C PHE A 123 5.66 -13.14 -3.39
N ASP A 124 6.31 -14.30 -3.38
CA ASP A 124 6.59 -15.09 -4.58
C ASP A 124 5.31 -15.72 -5.14
N GLU A 125 4.47 -16.30 -4.27
CA GLU A 125 3.16 -16.86 -4.68
C GLU A 125 2.26 -15.81 -5.33
N HIS A 126 2.30 -14.57 -4.83
CA HIS A 126 1.42 -13.49 -5.26
C HIS A 126 2.08 -12.45 -6.16
N ALA A 127 3.33 -12.65 -6.60
CA ALA A 127 4.10 -11.68 -7.39
C ALA A 127 3.32 -11.05 -8.57
N PRO A 128 2.53 -11.80 -9.38
CA PRO A 128 1.79 -11.22 -10.50
C PRO A 128 0.69 -10.22 -10.11
N ARG A 129 0.31 -10.15 -8.83
CA ARG A 129 -0.77 -9.30 -8.29
C ARG A 129 -0.26 -7.96 -7.76
N PHE A 130 1.04 -7.81 -7.53
CA PHE A 130 1.62 -6.59 -6.95
C PHE A 130 2.13 -5.58 -7.99
N GLY A 131 2.08 -5.91 -9.29
CA GLY A 131 2.37 -4.94 -10.35
C GLY A 131 1.33 -3.82 -10.40
N LEU A 132 1.73 -2.58 -10.17
CA LEU A 132 0.87 -1.39 -10.28
C LEU A 132 0.45 -1.14 -11.75
N HIS A 133 1.33 -1.47 -12.68
CA HIS A 133 1.09 -1.51 -14.13
C HIS A 133 1.90 -2.64 -14.78
N GLY A 134 1.65 -2.91 -16.06
CA GLY A 134 2.41 -3.93 -16.82
C GLY A 134 2.00 -5.39 -16.54
N THR A 135 0.97 -5.62 -15.74
CA THR A 135 0.38 -6.95 -15.48
C THR A 135 -1.08 -7.02 -15.99
N PRO A 136 -1.58 -8.18 -16.43
CA PRO A 136 -2.98 -8.37 -16.81
C PRO A 136 -3.98 -8.10 -15.68
N ARG A 137 -3.54 -8.16 -14.42
CA ARG A 137 -4.36 -7.82 -13.24
C ARG A 137 -3.60 -6.84 -12.35
N PRO A 138 -3.64 -5.53 -12.67
CA PRO A 138 -2.91 -4.54 -11.92
C PRO A 138 -3.39 -4.43 -10.48
N PHE A 139 -2.45 -4.17 -9.59
CA PHE A 139 -2.65 -4.08 -8.16
C PHE A 139 -3.83 -3.15 -7.84
N LEU A 140 -4.85 -3.69 -7.18
CA LEU A 140 -6.06 -3.00 -6.74
C LEU A 140 -6.77 -2.17 -7.83
N GLN A 141 -6.69 -2.58 -9.09
CA GLN A 141 -7.34 -1.91 -10.22
C GLN A 141 -8.18 -2.89 -11.05
N ASP A 142 -9.19 -2.37 -11.74
CA ASP A 142 -9.98 -3.14 -12.71
C ASP A 142 -9.45 -2.86 -14.14
N PRO A 143 -8.74 -3.82 -14.78
CA PRO A 143 -8.14 -3.60 -16.10
C PRO A 143 -9.18 -3.36 -17.21
N ARG A 144 -10.46 -3.72 -16.97
CA ARG A 144 -11.53 -3.51 -17.95
C ARG A 144 -11.91 -2.05 -18.10
N LEU A 145 -11.64 -1.21 -17.08
CA LEU A 145 -11.99 0.21 -17.10
C LEU A 145 -11.36 0.96 -18.28
N ALA A 146 -10.20 0.52 -18.77
CA ALA A 146 -9.55 1.10 -19.94
C ALA A 146 -10.39 1.01 -21.23
N LYS A 147 -11.33 0.06 -21.31
CA LYS A 147 -12.23 -0.15 -22.46
C LYS A 147 -13.68 0.22 -22.17
N GLU A 148 -14.10 0.07 -20.91
CA GLU A 148 -15.51 0.24 -20.51
C GLU A 148 -15.87 1.66 -20.09
N CYS A 149 -14.90 2.54 -19.85
CA CYS A 149 -15.13 3.94 -19.47
C CYS A 149 -15.03 4.90 -20.66
N THR A 150 -15.84 5.96 -20.65
CA THR A 150 -15.89 6.96 -21.72
C THR A 150 -14.65 7.85 -21.83
N GLY A 151 -13.74 7.80 -20.86
CA GLY A 151 -12.52 8.60 -20.87
C GLY A 151 -11.66 8.40 -19.63
N VAL A 152 -10.40 8.83 -19.73
CA VAL A 152 -9.42 8.79 -18.64
C VAL A 152 -9.52 10.07 -17.82
N ALA A 153 -9.61 9.92 -16.50
CA ALA A 153 -9.54 11.04 -15.58
C ALA A 153 -8.09 11.54 -15.41
N PRO A 154 -7.86 12.84 -15.20
CA PRO A 154 -6.52 13.36 -14.96
C PRO A 154 -5.95 12.85 -13.62
N PRO A 155 -4.62 12.77 -13.46
CA PRO A 155 -3.98 12.31 -12.22
C PRO A 155 -4.41 13.08 -10.96
N GLY A 156 -4.70 14.38 -11.09
CA GLY A 156 -5.23 15.21 -10.01
C GLY A 156 -6.57 14.73 -9.45
N ARG A 157 -7.32 13.90 -10.20
CA ARG A 157 -8.54 13.27 -9.69
C ARG A 157 -8.25 12.10 -8.76
N LEU A 158 -7.09 11.45 -8.90
CA LEU A 158 -6.65 10.39 -8.00
C LEU A 158 -6.09 10.97 -6.70
N ALA A 159 -5.26 12.01 -6.79
CA ALA A 159 -4.70 12.68 -5.61
C ALA A 159 -5.75 13.49 -4.85
N MET A 160 -6.20 13.01 -3.69
CA MET A 160 -7.32 13.62 -2.94
C MET A 160 -6.98 15.01 -2.35
N ASN A 161 -5.71 15.42 -2.39
CA ASN A 161 -5.22 16.74 -1.97
C ASN A 161 -4.97 17.71 -3.14
N ARG A 162 -5.35 17.34 -4.37
CA ARG A 162 -5.24 18.21 -5.55
C ARG A 162 -6.63 18.64 -6.01
N ALA A 163 -6.75 19.89 -6.44
CA ALA A 163 -7.95 20.35 -7.13
C ALA A 163 -8.04 19.66 -8.51
N SER A 164 -9.25 19.24 -8.89
CA SER A 164 -9.52 18.64 -10.20
C SER A 164 -10.94 18.96 -10.66
N GLY A 165 -11.13 19.11 -11.97
CA GLY A 165 -12.40 19.53 -12.57
C GLY A 165 -12.84 20.91 -12.08
N ASN A 166 -14.07 21.00 -11.57
CA ASN A 166 -14.66 22.26 -11.13
C ASN A 166 -14.34 22.61 -9.66
N ASN A 167 -13.47 21.84 -8.99
CA ASN A 167 -13.09 22.14 -7.62
C ASN A 167 -12.23 23.41 -7.56
N PRO A 168 -12.51 24.34 -6.64
CA PRO A 168 -11.67 25.51 -6.46
C PRO A 168 -10.26 25.13 -6.01
N VAL A 169 -9.27 25.92 -6.43
CA VAL A 169 -7.87 25.75 -6.03
C VAL A 169 -7.67 26.42 -4.67
N TRP A 170 -7.35 25.62 -3.65
CA TRP A 170 -7.04 26.11 -2.31
C TRP A 170 -5.64 25.67 -1.89
N GLY A 171 -4.72 26.64 -1.76
CA GLY A 171 -3.35 26.44 -1.24
C GLY A 171 -2.39 25.70 -2.18
N ASN A 172 -2.85 24.70 -2.92
CA ASN A 172 -2.04 23.90 -3.83
C ASN A 172 -2.40 24.18 -5.30
N HIS A 173 -1.52 24.90 -6.01
CA HIS A 173 -1.69 25.27 -7.42
C HIS A 173 -1.18 24.22 -8.42
N THR A 174 -0.89 22.99 -7.98
CA THR A 174 -0.47 21.91 -8.87
C THR A 174 -1.56 21.62 -9.90
N PRO A 175 -1.28 21.72 -11.21
CA PRO A 175 -2.25 21.40 -12.25
C PRO A 175 -2.75 19.96 -12.15
N GLU A 176 -4.04 19.72 -12.44
CA GLU A 176 -4.60 18.37 -12.37
C GLU A 176 -3.95 17.38 -13.35
N THR A 177 -3.36 17.90 -14.44
CA THR A 177 -2.64 17.12 -15.45
C THR A 177 -1.21 16.77 -15.04
N MET A 178 -0.68 17.40 -13.98
CA MET A 178 0.66 17.12 -13.50
C MET A 178 0.76 15.64 -13.09
N PRO A 179 1.71 14.88 -13.65
CA PRO A 179 1.87 13.47 -13.31
C PRO A 179 2.05 13.22 -11.81
N LEU A 180 1.69 12.01 -11.39
CA LEU A 180 2.03 11.48 -10.07
C LEU A 180 3.25 10.58 -10.21
N THR A 181 4.09 10.55 -9.18
CA THR A 181 5.07 9.46 -9.05
C THR A 181 4.31 8.14 -8.86
N MET A 182 4.93 7.00 -9.20
CA MET A 182 4.28 5.70 -8.99
C MET A 182 4.05 5.42 -7.50
N ALA A 183 4.95 5.88 -6.63
CA ALA A 183 4.80 5.81 -5.19
C ALA A 183 3.56 6.58 -4.70
N ASP A 184 3.39 7.84 -5.14
CA ASP A 184 2.20 8.63 -4.82
C ASP A 184 0.93 7.99 -5.37
N ALA A 185 0.97 7.46 -6.60
CA ALA A 185 -0.17 6.81 -7.23
C ALA A 185 -0.61 5.56 -6.45
N ALA A 186 0.34 4.73 -5.98
CA ALA A 186 0.04 3.58 -5.13
C ALA A 186 -0.63 4.00 -3.81
N GLY A 187 -0.09 5.04 -3.15
CA GLY A 187 -0.68 5.57 -1.93
C GLY A 187 -2.09 6.12 -2.14
N TRP A 188 -2.29 6.97 -3.15
CA TRP A 188 -3.61 7.54 -3.45
C TRP A 188 -4.62 6.50 -3.91
N LEU A 189 -4.19 5.43 -4.60
CA LEU A 189 -5.05 4.31 -4.94
C LEU A 189 -5.62 3.65 -3.67
N LEU A 190 -4.78 3.43 -2.65
CA LEU A 190 -5.25 2.92 -1.35
C LEU A 190 -6.26 3.88 -0.70
N ALA A 191 -5.95 5.17 -0.63
CA ALA A 191 -6.86 6.15 -0.07
C ALA A 191 -8.22 6.16 -0.79
N TRP A 192 -8.25 5.97 -2.12
CA TRP A 192 -9.49 5.86 -2.89
C TRP A 192 -10.32 4.63 -2.53
N HIS A 193 -9.69 3.47 -2.30
CA HIS A 193 -10.40 2.25 -1.87
C HIS A 193 -11.06 2.41 -0.51
N GLY A 194 -10.47 3.17 0.41
CA GLY A 194 -11.03 3.40 1.75
C GLY A 194 -11.97 4.59 1.84
N TYR A 195 -11.54 5.76 1.37
CA TYR A 195 -12.13 7.07 1.63
C TYR A 195 -12.69 7.75 0.38
N GLY A 196 -12.71 7.05 -0.76
CA GLY A 196 -13.18 7.59 -2.03
C GLY A 196 -14.54 8.33 -1.91
N PRO A 197 -14.70 9.49 -2.59
CA PRO A 197 -15.94 10.25 -2.54
C PRO A 197 -17.10 9.49 -3.21
N ALA A 198 -18.30 9.66 -2.67
CA ALA A 198 -19.53 9.33 -3.39
C ALA A 198 -19.81 10.38 -4.46
N GLY A 199 -20.53 10.02 -5.52
CA GLY A 199 -20.99 10.98 -6.52
C GLY A 199 -20.89 10.46 -7.94
N MET A 200 -20.41 11.31 -8.85
CA MET A 200 -20.29 10.98 -10.27
C MET A 200 -18.83 10.81 -10.69
N GLY A 201 -18.52 9.67 -11.31
CA GLY A 201 -17.25 9.38 -11.99
C GLY A 201 -17.37 9.43 -13.52
N ALA A 202 -16.42 8.78 -14.20
CA ALA A 202 -16.55 8.50 -15.63
C ALA A 202 -17.75 7.59 -15.88
N VAL A 203 -18.43 7.75 -17.02
CA VAL A 203 -19.49 6.81 -17.41
C VAL A 203 -18.83 5.49 -17.74
N ARG A 204 -19.21 4.43 -17.04
CA ARG A 204 -18.83 3.05 -17.34
C ARG A 204 -20.01 2.34 -17.97
N THR A 205 -19.78 1.69 -19.11
CA THR A 205 -20.74 0.79 -19.75
C THR A 205 -20.28 -0.65 -19.60
N HIS A 206 -21.03 -1.45 -18.87
CA HIS A 206 -20.73 -2.86 -18.64
C HIS A 206 -22.00 -3.68 -18.77
N ALA A 207 -21.95 -4.77 -19.54
CA ALA A 207 -23.08 -5.67 -19.79
C ALA A 207 -24.38 -4.94 -20.19
N GLY A 208 -24.29 -3.96 -21.09
CA GLY A 208 -25.44 -3.19 -21.58
C GLY A 208 -25.98 -2.13 -20.61
N ARG A 209 -25.38 -1.94 -19.44
CA ARG A 209 -25.76 -0.91 -18.47
C ARG A 209 -24.70 0.17 -18.37
N SER A 210 -25.12 1.42 -18.56
CA SER A 210 -24.27 2.60 -18.37
C SER A 210 -24.61 3.32 -17.07
N THR A 211 -23.60 3.65 -16.28
CA THR A 211 -23.77 4.48 -15.08
C THR A 211 -22.52 5.33 -14.87
N LYS A 212 -22.73 6.51 -14.25
CA LYS A 212 -21.66 7.35 -13.73
C LYS A 212 -21.67 7.42 -12.21
N SER A 213 -22.63 6.80 -11.55
CA SER A 213 -22.79 6.89 -10.10
C SER A 213 -21.82 5.97 -9.36
N CYS A 214 -21.07 6.54 -8.43
CA CYS A 214 -20.14 5.85 -7.55
C CYS A 214 -20.62 5.94 -6.10
N LYS A 215 -20.50 4.83 -5.36
CA LYS A 215 -20.71 4.81 -3.91
C LYS A 215 -19.48 5.38 -3.20
N ALA A 216 -19.68 5.86 -1.98
CA ALA A 216 -18.58 6.27 -1.10
C ALA A 216 -17.74 5.06 -0.69
N GLY A 217 -16.46 5.31 -0.40
CA GLY A 217 -15.58 4.34 0.21
C GLY A 217 -16.09 3.90 1.60
N PRO A 218 -15.79 2.66 2.02
CA PRO A 218 -16.32 2.05 3.24
C PRO A 218 -15.89 2.76 4.53
N TYR A 219 -14.78 3.51 4.51
CA TYR A 219 -14.24 4.20 5.68
C TYR A 219 -14.57 5.69 5.69
N ARG A 220 -15.35 6.17 4.72
CA ARG A 220 -15.80 7.57 4.71
C ARG A 220 -16.64 7.85 5.96
N CYS A 221 -16.33 8.97 6.63
CA CYS A 221 -16.96 9.39 7.88
C CYS A 221 -16.70 8.47 9.09
N LEU A 222 -15.63 7.68 9.07
CA LEU A 222 -15.18 6.88 10.22
C LEU A 222 -13.82 7.36 10.73
N ILE A 223 -13.64 7.24 12.04
CA ILE A 223 -12.34 7.34 12.71
C ILE A 223 -11.78 5.92 12.82
N SER A 224 -10.50 5.74 12.49
CA SER A 224 -9.81 4.45 12.59
C SER A 224 -8.82 4.50 13.74
N TYR A 225 -8.85 3.47 14.58
CA TYR A 225 -7.88 3.27 15.66
C TYR A 225 -6.99 2.10 15.29
N PHE A 226 -5.68 2.31 15.38
CA PHE A 226 -4.69 1.27 15.18
C PHE A 226 -3.84 1.16 16.45
N PRO A 227 -3.57 -0.06 16.93
CA PRO A 227 -2.59 -0.24 17.98
C PRO A 227 -1.20 0.20 17.47
N HIS A 228 -0.34 0.65 18.38
CA HIS A 228 0.97 1.17 18.04
C HIS A 228 1.96 0.85 19.16
N ASP A 229 3.03 0.14 18.80
CA ASP A 229 4.24 -0.02 19.60
C ASP A 229 5.28 0.98 19.07
N PRO A 230 5.72 1.96 19.89
CA PRO A 230 6.67 2.98 19.46
C PRO A 230 8.07 2.44 19.11
N ASN A 231 8.37 1.20 19.50
CA ASN A 231 9.71 0.62 19.34
C ASN A 231 9.78 -0.44 18.23
N SER A 232 8.67 -0.88 17.66
CA SER A 232 8.67 -1.98 16.70
C SER A 232 7.42 -2.00 15.81
N LEU A 233 7.63 -1.77 14.51
CA LEU A 233 6.57 -1.98 13.51
C LEU A 233 6.14 -3.45 13.48
N PHE A 234 7.05 -4.40 13.71
CA PHE A 234 6.69 -5.83 13.81
C PHE A 234 5.59 -6.04 14.86
N THR A 235 5.80 -5.58 16.11
CA THR A 235 4.79 -5.73 17.17
C THR A 235 3.48 -5.08 16.75
N THR A 236 3.55 -3.83 16.27
CA THR A 236 2.40 -3.06 15.78
C THR A 236 1.58 -3.84 14.76
N LEU A 237 2.24 -4.52 13.81
CA LEU A 237 1.57 -5.31 12.79
C LEU A 237 0.89 -6.57 13.35
N ILE A 238 1.56 -7.32 14.25
CA ILE A 238 0.98 -8.52 14.85
C ILE A 238 -0.25 -8.17 15.69
N VAL A 239 -0.18 -7.14 16.54
CA VAL A 239 -1.32 -6.74 17.39
C VAL A 239 -2.46 -6.11 16.58
N SER A 240 -2.19 -5.68 15.35
CA SER A 240 -3.21 -5.17 14.42
C SER A 240 -4.04 -6.27 13.75
N VAL A 241 -3.67 -7.55 13.89
CA VAL A 241 -4.44 -8.68 13.33
C VAL A 241 -5.58 -9.05 14.28
N PRO A 242 -6.86 -8.82 13.89
CA PRO A 242 -7.98 -9.32 14.69
C PRO A 242 -8.10 -10.83 14.52
N ALA A 243 -8.61 -11.53 15.53
CA ALA A 243 -8.89 -12.96 15.44
C ALA A 243 -9.85 -13.27 14.26
N PRO A 244 -9.65 -14.35 13.48
CA PRO A 244 -10.48 -14.67 12.31
C PRO A 244 -11.98 -14.75 12.58
N ALA A 245 -12.38 -15.17 13.78
CA ALA A 245 -13.78 -15.19 14.20
C ALA A 245 -14.45 -13.79 14.23
N ALA A 246 -13.67 -12.71 14.12
CA ALA A 246 -14.13 -11.32 14.11
C ALA A 246 -14.18 -10.69 12.70
N TRP A 247 -13.96 -11.46 11.63
CA TRP A 247 -13.84 -10.95 10.25
C TRP A 247 -15.18 -10.91 9.50
#